data_AF-A0A3P7NL72-F1
#
_entry.id   AF-A0A3P7NL72-F1
#
_cell.length_a   1.000
_cell.length_b   1.000
_cell.length_c   1.000
_cell.angle_alpha   90.00
_cell.angle_beta   90.00
_cell.angle_gamma   90.00
#
_symmetry.space_group_name_H-M   'P 1'
#
loop_
_entity.id
_entity.type
_entity.pdbx_description
1 polymer ?
#
loop_
_entity_poly.entity_id
_entity_poly.type
_entity_poly.pdbx_seq_one_letter_code
_entity_poly.pdbx_strand_id
1 'polypeptide(L)'
;ISPGFYLDCQQAIKLYCQPPTDPGAAIRPPAQSKMEVVACLSRKLLELSLLPSTAENSTSAIPPRCMRHLRFELLSRAESIRLDPELDAACHPEWKRYCAHVESGGGEVFCSEEVESDSASAFEQGNKVLNCLTKQYIASSLKGRAPLTRPCANHIRTLLIDANLNHHVDPVLVELCYGDLRAYCSEELALAGVDGDDADGLVGECLRRQVALKRIHNASCVNEILNLNLASHADIDVDPILARDCAETIKIACAEVAPGNGRRMKCLLAAVDSPSLSEHVDAKCRRSLTLRQDLWAISAKQSTAADWRQLAAELNASTSRNLIFGVAFALVGLIFIFGLLCGRVTRRVPVNMKEK
;
A
#
# COMPACT_ATOMS: atom_id res chain seq x y z
N ILE A 1 -27.65 -11.56 -2.04
CA ILE A 1 -27.64 -10.20 -2.62
C ILE A 1 -28.74 -9.39 -1.93
N SER A 2 -28.50 -8.14 -1.50
CA SER A 2 -29.58 -7.33 -0.91
C SER A 2 -30.64 -6.99 -1.98
N PRO A 3 -31.93 -6.95 -1.65
CA PRO A 3 -32.99 -6.65 -2.63
C PRO A 3 -32.79 -5.31 -3.34
N GLY A 4 -32.34 -4.28 -2.60
CA GLY A 4 -32.04 -2.95 -3.15
C GLY A 4 -30.88 -2.98 -4.16
N PHE A 5 -29.77 -3.65 -3.84
CA PHE A 5 -28.64 -3.78 -4.76
C PHE A 5 -29.01 -4.54 -6.03
N TYR A 6 -29.76 -5.64 -5.88
CA TYR A 6 -30.24 -6.40 -7.03
C TYR A 6 -31.14 -5.56 -7.92
N LEU A 7 -32.05 -4.75 -7.36
CA LEU A 7 -32.92 -3.85 -8.13
C LEU A 7 -32.13 -2.79 -8.90
N ASP A 8 -31.18 -2.13 -8.24
CA ASP A 8 -30.40 -1.07 -8.86
C ASP A 8 -29.44 -1.60 -9.94
N CYS A 9 -28.91 -2.81 -9.75
CA CYS A 9 -27.93 -3.43 -10.65
C CYS A 9 -28.49 -4.49 -11.59
N GLN A 10 -29.78 -4.81 -11.54
CA GLN A 10 -30.37 -5.95 -12.24
C GLN A 10 -30.01 -6.02 -13.73
N GLN A 11 -30.08 -4.87 -14.41
CA GLN A 11 -29.78 -4.76 -15.82
C GLN A 11 -28.30 -5.04 -16.12
N ALA A 12 -27.39 -4.45 -15.35
CA ALA A 12 -25.96 -4.67 -15.49
C ALA A 12 -25.55 -6.11 -15.14
N ILE A 13 -26.14 -6.70 -14.10
CA ILE A 13 -25.90 -8.10 -13.72
C ILE A 13 -26.24 -9.03 -14.88
N LYS A 14 -27.41 -8.83 -15.50
CA LYS A 14 -27.86 -9.63 -16.63
C LYS A 14 -27.01 -9.41 -17.88
N LEU A 15 -26.48 -8.22 -18.09
CA LEU A 15 -25.66 -7.89 -19.26
C LEU A 15 -24.23 -8.40 -19.14
N TYR A 16 -23.61 -8.32 -17.96
CA TYR A 16 -22.16 -8.50 -17.83
C TYR A 16 -21.73 -9.66 -16.92
N CYS A 17 -22.58 -10.13 -16.01
CA CYS A 17 -22.18 -11.02 -14.92
C CYS A 17 -22.87 -12.38 -14.96
N GLN A 18 -23.25 -12.87 -16.14
CA GLN A 18 -23.84 -14.19 -16.26
C GLN A 18 -22.79 -15.30 -16.04
N PRO A 19 -23.14 -16.38 -15.32
CA PRO A 19 -22.24 -17.52 -15.16
C PRO A 19 -21.99 -18.20 -16.52
N PRO A 20 -20.82 -18.82 -16.72
CA PRO A 20 -20.54 -19.58 -17.94
C PRO A 20 -21.59 -20.69 -18.09
N THR A 21 -22.30 -20.69 -19.22
CA THR A 21 -23.25 -21.75 -19.56
C THR A 21 -22.47 -22.96 -20.09
N ASP A 22 -22.19 -23.91 -19.21
CA ASP A 22 -21.70 -25.23 -19.63
C ASP A 22 -22.83 -25.96 -20.37
N PRO A 23 -22.66 -26.37 -21.65
CA PRO A 23 -23.72 -26.98 -22.46
C PRO A 23 -24.12 -28.42 -22.03
N GLY A 24 -23.74 -28.86 -20.83
CA GLY A 24 -24.04 -30.18 -20.29
C GLY A 24 -24.55 -30.23 -18.84
N ALA A 25 -24.69 -29.10 -18.14
CA ALA A 25 -25.11 -29.10 -16.73
C ALA A 25 -26.62 -28.81 -16.57
N ALA A 26 -27.36 -29.79 -16.05
CA ALA A 26 -28.77 -29.64 -15.71
C ALA A 26 -28.97 -28.68 -14.51
N ILE A 27 -29.48 -27.48 -14.83
CA ILE A 27 -30.40 -26.60 -14.09
C ILE A 27 -30.24 -26.53 -12.56
N ARG A 28 -29.20 -25.83 -12.12
CA ARG A 28 -29.38 -24.69 -11.20
C ARG A 28 -28.16 -23.76 -11.38
N PRO A 29 -28.31 -22.50 -11.81
CA PRO A 29 -27.18 -21.58 -11.80
C PRO A 29 -26.69 -21.48 -10.35
N PRO A 30 -25.36 -21.58 -10.09
CA PRO A 30 -24.85 -21.39 -8.74
C PRO A 30 -25.37 -20.05 -8.22
N ALA A 31 -25.90 -20.05 -7.01
CA ALA A 31 -26.41 -18.83 -6.40
C ALA A 31 -25.22 -17.88 -6.21
N GLN A 32 -25.07 -16.91 -7.12
CA GLN A 32 -23.95 -15.97 -7.07
C GLN A 32 -23.99 -15.21 -5.75
N SER A 33 -22.85 -15.20 -5.06
CA SER A 33 -22.72 -14.41 -3.84
C SER A 33 -22.82 -12.91 -4.18
N LYS A 34 -23.21 -12.09 -3.19
CA LYS A 34 -23.19 -10.62 -3.34
C LYS A 34 -21.81 -10.13 -3.76
N MET A 35 -20.76 -10.79 -3.28
CA MET A 35 -19.37 -10.45 -3.55
C MET A 35 -18.93 -10.80 -4.97
N GLU A 36 -19.33 -11.94 -5.52
CA GLU A 36 -19.07 -12.29 -6.93
C GLU A 36 -19.68 -11.27 -7.89
N VAL A 37 -20.92 -10.85 -7.61
CA VAL A 37 -21.61 -9.86 -8.43
C VAL A 37 -20.96 -8.48 -8.32
N VAL A 38 -20.59 -8.07 -7.10
CA VAL A 38 -19.88 -6.81 -6.85
C VAL A 38 -18.52 -6.81 -7.56
N ALA A 39 -17.75 -7.89 -7.49
CA ALA A 39 -16.46 -8.02 -8.17
C ALA A 39 -16.58 -8.01 -9.71
N CYS A 40 -17.59 -8.67 -10.26
CA CYS A 40 -17.84 -8.64 -11.70
C CYS A 40 -18.23 -7.22 -12.18
N LEU A 41 -19.16 -6.58 -11.47
CA LEU A 41 -19.63 -5.24 -11.85
C LEU A 41 -18.55 -4.18 -11.62
N SER A 42 -17.67 -4.34 -10.63
CA SER A 42 -16.56 -3.40 -10.37
C SER A 42 -15.56 -3.42 -11.53
N ARG A 43 -15.20 -4.61 -12.01
CA ARG A 43 -14.37 -4.80 -13.20
C ARG A 43 -14.98 -4.11 -14.43
N LYS A 44 -16.26 -4.37 -14.68
CA LYS A 44 -16.99 -3.81 -15.82
C LYS A 44 -17.18 -2.29 -15.73
N LEU A 45 -17.38 -1.76 -14.52
CA LEU A 45 -17.45 -0.33 -14.29
C LEU A 45 -16.13 0.35 -14.67
N LEU A 46 -15.00 -0.25 -14.30
CA LEU A 46 -13.69 0.28 -14.64
C LEU A 46 -13.46 0.22 -16.16
N GLU A 47 -13.70 -0.93 -16.80
CA GLU A 47 -13.60 -1.09 -18.26
C GLU A 47 -14.39 -0.01 -19.03
N LEU A 48 -15.65 0.23 -18.65
CA LEU A 48 -16.53 1.19 -19.32
C LEU A 48 -16.13 2.65 -19.07
N SER A 49 -15.54 2.96 -17.91
CA SER A 49 -15.12 4.31 -17.55
C SER A 49 -13.90 4.83 -18.34
N LEU A 50 -13.22 3.92 -19.04
CA LEU A 50 -11.96 4.16 -19.74
C LEU A 50 -12.12 4.27 -21.26
N LEU A 51 -13.28 3.91 -21.81
CA LEU A 51 -13.58 4.10 -23.22
C LEU A 51 -13.66 5.61 -23.53
N PRO A 52 -13.04 6.09 -24.63
CA PRO A 52 -13.18 7.48 -25.04
C PRO A 52 -14.66 7.80 -25.26
N SER A 53 -15.06 8.99 -24.80
CA SER A 53 -16.42 9.51 -24.86
C SER A 53 -16.89 9.76 -26.31
N THR A 54 -17.10 8.70 -27.09
CA THR A 54 -17.63 8.77 -28.46
C THR A 54 -18.82 7.82 -28.65
N ALA A 55 -19.60 7.58 -27.59
CA ALA A 55 -20.82 6.78 -27.65
C ALA A 55 -22.01 7.54 -27.05
N GLU A 56 -22.50 8.53 -27.79
CA GLU A 56 -23.89 8.98 -27.71
C GLU A 56 -24.83 7.85 -28.21
N ASN A 57 -25.06 6.83 -27.38
CA ASN A 57 -26.24 5.95 -27.38
C ASN A 57 -26.03 4.80 -26.37
N SER A 58 -26.50 5.00 -25.13
CA SER A 58 -26.15 4.15 -23.99
C SER A 58 -27.15 3.01 -23.77
N THR A 59 -26.99 1.88 -24.46
CA THR A 59 -27.56 0.57 -24.03
C THR A 59 -26.53 -0.35 -23.38
N SER A 60 -25.25 0.04 -23.43
CA SER A 60 -24.08 -0.74 -22.98
C SER A 60 -23.34 -0.13 -21.78
N ALA A 61 -23.98 0.75 -21.02
CA ALA A 61 -23.40 1.36 -19.82
C ALA A 61 -24.04 0.82 -18.53
N ILE A 62 -23.25 0.65 -17.46
CA ILE A 62 -23.79 0.33 -16.14
C ILE A 62 -24.67 1.50 -15.67
N PRO A 63 -25.92 1.25 -15.22
CA PRO A 63 -26.82 2.32 -14.79
C PRO A 63 -26.20 3.18 -13.68
N PRO A 64 -26.33 4.52 -13.69
CA PRO A 64 -25.78 5.38 -12.65
C PRO A 64 -26.24 5.04 -11.23
N ARG A 65 -27.44 4.47 -11.07
CA ARG A 65 -27.94 3.95 -9.79
C ARG A 65 -27.15 2.72 -9.35
N CYS A 66 -26.93 1.76 -10.26
CA CYS A 66 -26.04 0.62 -10.00
C CYS A 66 -24.63 1.07 -9.67
N MET A 67 -24.04 2.01 -10.42
CA MET A 67 -22.67 2.49 -10.16
C MET A 67 -22.53 3.07 -8.74
N ARG A 68 -23.50 3.88 -8.30
CA ARG A 68 -23.51 4.44 -6.95
C ARG A 68 -23.68 3.37 -5.88
N HIS A 69 -24.60 2.42 -6.07
CA HIS A 69 -24.83 1.34 -5.12
C HIS A 69 -23.63 0.37 -5.07
N LEU A 70 -23.01 0.08 -6.21
CA LEU A 70 -21.80 -0.73 -6.32
C LEU A 70 -20.61 -0.09 -5.63
N ARG A 71 -20.39 1.22 -5.85
CA ARG A 71 -19.40 1.98 -5.10
C ARG A 71 -19.71 1.95 -3.60
N PHE A 72 -20.96 2.17 -3.22
CA PHE A 72 -21.38 2.09 -1.82
C PHE A 72 -21.08 0.71 -1.21
N GLU A 73 -21.36 -0.40 -1.90
CA GLU A 73 -21.09 -1.75 -1.38
C GLU A 73 -19.59 -2.07 -1.28
N LEU A 74 -18.80 -1.66 -2.28
CA LEU A 74 -17.34 -1.81 -2.28
C LEU A 74 -16.71 -0.98 -1.16
N LEU A 75 -17.17 0.26 -0.99
CA LEU A 75 -16.68 1.19 0.01
C LEU A 75 -17.13 0.79 1.42
N SER A 76 -18.40 0.41 1.63
CA SER A 76 -18.88 -0.05 2.93
C SER A 76 -18.14 -1.30 3.41
N ARG A 77 -17.85 -2.28 2.55
CA ARG A 77 -16.97 -3.41 2.92
C ARG A 77 -15.57 -2.93 3.30
N ALA A 78 -15.05 -1.94 2.57
CA ALA A 78 -13.77 -1.30 2.83
C ALA A 78 -13.82 -0.21 3.91
N GLU A 79 -14.90 -0.02 4.66
CA GLU A 79 -15.01 1.02 5.71
C GLU A 79 -14.92 0.44 7.12
N SER A 80 -15.31 -0.82 7.33
CA SER A 80 -15.28 -1.44 8.65
C SER A 80 -15.01 -2.93 8.61
N ILE A 81 -14.15 -3.40 9.52
CA ILE A 81 -13.95 -4.83 9.78
C ILE A 81 -15.28 -5.57 10.08
N ARG A 82 -16.30 -4.87 10.60
CA ARG A 82 -17.63 -5.46 10.84
C ARG A 82 -18.37 -5.86 9.57
N LEU A 83 -17.99 -5.29 8.43
CA LEU A 83 -18.58 -5.52 7.12
C LEU A 83 -17.76 -6.53 6.30
N ASP A 84 -16.68 -7.07 6.88
CA ASP A 84 -15.94 -8.24 6.40
C ASP A 84 -15.92 -9.33 7.50
N PRO A 85 -16.90 -10.27 7.49
CA PRO A 85 -17.04 -11.28 8.54
C PRO A 85 -15.87 -12.26 8.59
N GLU A 86 -15.15 -12.45 7.47
CA GLU A 86 -13.97 -13.33 7.43
C GLU A 86 -12.78 -12.67 8.11
N LEU A 87 -12.56 -11.38 7.83
CA LEU A 87 -11.53 -10.57 8.48
C LEU A 87 -11.81 -10.40 9.98
N ASP A 88 -13.05 -10.11 10.38
CA ASP A 88 -13.41 -10.01 11.81
C ASP A 88 -13.18 -11.34 12.51
N ALA A 89 -13.64 -12.46 11.95
CA ALA A 89 -13.44 -13.77 12.55
C ALA A 89 -11.95 -14.15 12.70
N ALA A 90 -11.12 -13.83 11.69
CA ALA A 90 -9.71 -14.14 11.70
C ALA A 90 -8.87 -13.24 12.62
N CYS A 91 -9.24 -11.96 12.72
CA CYS A 91 -8.47 -10.90 13.40
C CYS A 91 -9.13 -10.32 14.65
N HIS A 92 -10.23 -10.90 15.15
CA HIS A 92 -10.99 -10.40 16.29
C HIS A 92 -10.12 -10.04 17.52
N PRO A 93 -9.24 -10.93 18.01
CA PRO A 93 -8.45 -10.62 19.19
C PRO A 93 -7.42 -9.51 18.94
N GLU A 94 -6.88 -9.41 17.72
CA GLU A 94 -5.85 -8.44 17.35
C GLU A 94 -6.44 -7.06 17.14
N TRP A 95 -7.52 -6.92 16.37
CA TRP A 95 -8.08 -5.60 16.14
C TRP A 95 -8.62 -5.00 17.44
N LYS A 96 -9.17 -5.83 18.34
CA LYS A 96 -9.56 -5.38 19.69
C LYS A 96 -8.37 -5.01 20.57
N ARG A 97 -7.21 -5.65 20.38
CA ARG A 97 -6.02 -5.41 21.21
C ARG A 97 -5.17 -4.24 20.72
N TYR A 98 -5.01 -4.13 19.41
CA TYR A 98 -4.06 -3.21 18.76
C TYR A 98 -4.75 -2.06 18.03
N CYS A 99 -6.03 -2.22 17.65
CA CYS A 99 -6.77 -1.27 16.82
C CYS A 99 -8.09 -0.81 17.45
N ALA A 100 -8.33 -1.07 18.75
CA ALA A 100 -9.59 -0.72 19.41
C ALA A 100 -9.82 0.79 19.54
N HIS A 101 -8.76 1.60 19.49
CA HIS A 101 -8.82 3.06 19.51
C HIS A 101 -9.15 3.67 18.15
N VAL A 102 -9.26 2.84 17.11
CA VAL A 102 -9.61 3.27 15.77
C VAL A 102 -11.13 3.26 15.67
N GLU A 103 -11.78 4.42 15.78
CA GLU A 103 -13.25 4.50 15.67
C GLU A 103 -13.72 3.97 14.31
N SER A 104 -14.70 3.06 14.36
CA SER A 104 -15.38 2.53 13.18
C SER A 104 -16.35 3.59 12.66
N GLY A 105 -15.93 4.37 11.67
CA GLY A 105 -16.74 5.41 11.04
C GLY A 105 -16.67 6.74 11.79
N GLY A 106 -15.99 7.72 11.20
CA GLY A 106 -15.78 9.04 11.78
C GLY A 106 -14.36 9.50 11.53
N GLY A 107 -14.21 10.62 10.81
CA GLY A 107 -12.94 11.29 10.64
C GLY A 107 -12.48 11.85 11.97
N GLU A 108 -11.56 11.12 12.61
CA GLU A 108 -10.53 11.61 13.52
C GLU A 108 -9.45 10.51 13.57
N VAL A 109 -8.20 10.95 13.71
CA VAL A 109 -6.96 10.22 13.48
C VAL A 109 -6.28 9.99 14.82
N PHE A 110 -6.42 8.80 15.40
CA PHE A 110 -5.47 8.35 16.42
C PHE A 110 -4.77 7.05 16.01
N CYS A 111 -3.80 7.20 15.10
CA CYS A 111 -2.46 6.71 15.39
C CYS A 111 -1.60 7.95 15.68
N SER A 112 -1.87 8.64 16.79
CA SER A 112 -1.23 9.89 17.24
C SER A 112 -1.07 10.97 16.14
N GLU A 113 -2.18 11.65 15.87
CA GLU A 113 -2.42 12.96 15.19
C GLU A 113 -1.28 14.01 15.33
N GLU A 114 -0.97 14.93 14.40
CA GLU A 114 -1.42 15.24 13.02
C GLU A 114 -0.52 16.34 12.39
N VAL A 115 -0.58 16.49 11.06
CA VAL A 115 -0.39 17.78 10.37
C VAL A 115 -1.68 18.06 9.63
N GLU A 116 -2.23 19.25 9.89
CA GLU A 116 -3.43 19.82 9.29
C GLU A 116 -3.45 19.68 7.75
N SER A 117 -4.57 19.18 7.25
CA SER A 117 -5.15 19.59 5.98
C SER A 117 -6.64 19.36 6.05
N ASP A 118 -7.36 20.41 6.43
CA ASP A 118 -8.81 20.53 6.23
C ASP A 118 -9.16 20.16 4.78
N SER A 119 -9.77 18.98 4.58
CA SER A 119 -10.58 18.54 3.41
C SER A 119 -10.45 17.05 3.06
N ALA A 120 -9.86 16.20 3.91
CA ALA A 120 -9.86 14.77 3.67
C ALA A 120 -11.24 14.13 3.89
N SER A 121 -11.94 13.80 2.81
CA SER A 121 -13.24 13.11 2.86
C SER A 121 -13.14 11.75 3.57
N ALA A 122 -14.26 11.23 4.13
CA ALA A 122 -14.33 9.90 4.74
C ALA A 122 -13.80 8.76 3.83
N PHE A 123 -13.77 9.05 2.53
CA PHE A 123 -13.24 8.26 1.44
C PHE A 123 -11.70 8.11 1.44
N GLU A 124 -10.92 9.06 1.94
CA GLU A 124 -9.45 8.95 2.00
C GLU A 124 -8.94 8.05 3.14
N GLN A 125 -9.83 7.60 4.02
CA GLN A 125 -9.44 6.96 5.28
C GLN A 125 -9.52 5.42 5.24
N GLY A 126 -10.22 4.84 4.25
CA GLY A 126 -10.35 3.39 4.04
C GLY A 126 -10.80 2.60 5.29
N ASN A 127 -10.56 1.29 5.30
CA ASN A 127 -10.86 0.46 6.47
C ASN A 127 -9.74 0.73 7.48
N LYS A 128 -9.94 1.70 8.37
CA LYS A 128 -8.91 2.11 9.33
C LYS A 128 -8.41 0.93 10.19
N VAL A 129 -9.28 -0.05 10.46
CA VAL A 129 -8.91 -1.27 11.19
C VAL A 129 -8.02 -2.16 10.33
N LEU A 130 -8.36 -2.41 9.06
CA LEU A 130 -7.50 -3.13 8.13
C LEU A 130 -6.15 -2.42 7.97
N ASN A 131 -6.15 -1.10 7.80
CA ASN A 131 -4.92 -0.29 7.71
C ASN A 131 -4.06 -0.44 8.98
N CYS A 132 -4.68 -0.43 10.16
CA CYS A 132 -3.99 -0.70 11.42
C CYS A 132 -3.43 -2.13 11.47
N LEU A 133 -4.22 -3.15 11.12
CA LEU A 133 -3.79 -4.55 11.08
C LEU A 133 -2.65 -4.77 10.07
N THR A 134 -2.71 -4.15 8.89
CA THR A 134 -1.64 -4.17 7.89
C THR A 134 -0.36 -3.52 8.42
N LYS A 135 -0.46 -2.38 9.11
CA LYS A 135 0.70 -1.77 9.80
C LYS A 135 1.27 -2.69 10.87
N GLN A 136 0.41 -3.37 11.63
CA GLN A 136 0.87 -4.37 12.61
C GLN A 136 1.56 -5.53 11.91
N TYR A 137 1.00 -6.07 10.82
CA TYR A 137 1.62 -7.12 10.01
C TYR A 137 3.02 -6.72 9.53
N ILE A 138 3.17 -5.51 8.97
CA ILE A 138 4.45 -4.96 8.51
C ILE A 138 5.45 -4.86 9.68
N ALA A 139 5.02 -4.25 10.78
CA ALA A 139 5.86 -4.06 11.97
C ALA A 139 6.29 -5.39 12.61
N SER A 140 5.41 -6.40 12.59
CA SER A 140 5.67 -7.76 13.06
C SER A 140 6.88 -8.35 12.36
N SER A 141 6.83 -8.28 11.03
CA SER A 141 7.77 -8.92 10.14
C SER A 141 9.16 -8.29 10.26
N LEU A 142 9.21 -6.95 10.35
CA LEU A 142 10.46 -6.20 10.44
C LEU A 142 11.13 -6.31 11.83
N LYS A 143 10.34 -6.35 12.91
CA LYS A 143 10.86 -6.37 14.30
C LYS A 143 11.04 -7.78 14.87
N GLY A 144 10.72 -8.83 14.10
CA GLY A 144 10.85 -10.22 14.55
C GLY A 144 9.91 -10.59 15.72
N ARG A 145 8.79 -9.89 15.87
CA ARG A 145 7.75 -10.16 16.88
C ARG A 145 6.47 -10.58 16.16
N ALA A 146 5.67 -11.46 16.76
CA ALA A 146 4.36 -11.85 16.22
C ALA A 146 3.21 -11.21 17.03
N PRO A 147 2.87 -9.93 16.82
CA PRO A 147 1.67 -9.33 17.39
C PRO A 147 0.38 -9.90 16.77
N LEU A 148 0.43 -10.48 15.56
CA LEU A 148 -0.74 -11.11 14.93
C LEU A 148 -0.70 -12.64 15.12
N THR A 149 -1.85 -13.24 15.42
CA THR A 149 -2.00 -14.70 15.37
C THR A 149 -1.91 -15.20 13.94
N ARG A 150 -1.59 -16.49 13.78
CA ARG A 150 -1.46 -17.12 12.46
C ARG A 150 -2.72 -16.99 11.60
N PRO A 151 -3.95 -17.18 12.12
CA PRO A 151 -5.18 -16.92 11.37
C PRO A 151 -5.26 -15.49 10.83
N CYS A 152 -5.05 -14.48 11.69
CA CYS A 152 -5.11 -13.08 11.27
C CYS A 152 -4.01 -12.73 10.25
N ALA A 153 -2.76 -13.11 10.53
CA ALA A 153 -1.63 -12.87 9.65
C ALA A 153 -1.82 -13.50 8.26
N ASN A 154 -2.37 -14.73 8.21
CA ASN A 154 -2.66 -15.39 6.94
C ASN A 154 -3.75 -14.67 6.14
N HIS A 155 -4.81 -14.19 6.81
CA HIS A 155 -5.89 -13.48 6.12
C HIS A 155 -5.41 -12.12 5.58
N ILE A 156 -4.65 -11.36 6.38
CA ILE A 156 -4.01 -10.10 5.91
C ILE A 156 -3.07 -10.38 4.74
N ARG A 157 -2.29 -11.46 4.79
CA ARG A 157 -1.42 -11.88 3.69
C ARG A 157 -2.22 -12.15 2.41
N THR A 158 -3.35 -12.84 2.48
CA THR A 158 -4.24 -13.08 1.32
C THR A 158 -4.73 -11.76 0.73
N LEU A 159 -5.21 -10.83 1.56
CA LEU A 159 -5.66 -9.52 1.08
C LEU A 159 -4.54 -8.75 0.36
N LEU A 160 -3.31 -8.80 0.88
CA LEU A 160 -2.16 -8.14 0.27
C LEU A 160 -1.73 -8.81 -1.04
N ILE A 161 -1.80 -10.14 -1.13
CA ILE A 161 -1.56 -10.90 -2.36
C ILE A 161 -2.58 -10.49 -3.43
N ASP A 162 -3.85 -10.46 -3.07
CA ASP A 162 -4.95 -10.12 -3.98
C ASP A 162 -4.81 -8.67 -4.48
N ALA A 163 -4.47 -7.73 -3.59
CA ALA A 163 -4.20 -6.33 -3.95
C ALA A 163 -2.98 -6.17 -4.90
N ASN A 164 -1.98 -7.05 -4.80
CA ASN A 164 -0.82 -7.05 -5.68
C ASN A 164 -1.09 -7.66 -7.07
N LEU A 165 -1.97 -8.66 -7.14
CA LEU A 165 -2.32 -9.32 -8.40
C LEU A 165 -3.40 -8.57 -9.16
N ASN A 166 -4.41 -8.05 -8.45
CA ASN A 166 -5.60 -7.56 -9.10
C ASN A 166 -6.05 -6.23 -8.51
N HIS A 167 -5.78 -5.16 -9.25
CA HIS A 167 -6.23 -3.82 -8.89
C HIS A 167 -7.76 -3.72 -8.71
N HIS A 168 -8.57 -4.58 -9.36
CA HIS A 168 -10.03 -4.57 -9.17
C HIS A 168 -10.50 -5.11 -7.81
N VAL A 169 -9.62 -5.81 -7.08
CA VAL A 169 -9.90 -6.39 -5.77
C VAL A 169 -9.64 -5.37 -4.65
N ASP A 170 -8.96 -4.27 -4.96
CA ASP A 170 -8.75 -3.13 -4.07
C ASP A 170 -9.56 -1.91 -4.54
N PRO A 171 -10.82 -1.75 -4.07
CA PRO A 171 -11.65 -0.63 -4.44
C PRO A 171 -11.12 0.71 -3.91
N VAL A 172 -10.32 0.70 -2.85
CA VAL A 172 -9.69 1.92 -2.30
C VAL A 172 -8.61 2.40 -3.26
N LEU A 173 -7.71 1.50 -3.68
CA LEU A 173 -6.68 1.82 -4.66
C LEU A 173 -7.27 2.36 -5.97
N VAL A 174 -8.30 1.69 -6.51
CA VAL A 174 -8.91 2.10 -7.79
C VAL A 174 -9.50 3.50 -7.71
N GLU A 175 -10.22 3.81 -6.64
CA GLU A 175 -10.88 5.11 -6.52
C GLU A 175 -9.86 6.21 -6.21
N LEU A 176 -8.88 5.97 -5.33
CA LEU A 176 -7.83 6.95 -5.02
C LEU A 176 -6.92 7.24 -6.21
N CYS A 177 -6.61 6.23 -7.01
CA CYS A 177 -5.70 6.34 -8.16
C CYS A 177 -6.40 6.50 -9.51
N TYR A 178 -7.73 6.63 -9.56
CA TYR A 178 -8.49 6.59 -10.84
C TYR A 178 -7.99 7.60 -11.89
N GLY A 179 -7.77 8.85 -11.48
CA GLY A 179 -7.28 9.89 -12.38
C GLY A 179 -5.87 9.61 -12.88
N ASP A 180 -4.99 9.13 -12.01
CA ASP A 180 -3.60 8.80 -12.30
C ASP A 180 -3.49 7.56 -13.22
N LEU A 181 -4.35 6.56 -12.99
CA LEU A 181 -4.46 5.37 -13.83
C LEU A 181 -4.77 5.73 -15.28
N ARG A 182 -5.77 6.59 -15.49
CA ARG A 182 -6.15 7.05 -16.82
C ARG A 182 -5.05 7.88 -17.49
N ALA A 183 -4.32 8.69 -16.72
CA ALA A 183 -3.29 9.58 -17.24
C ALA A 183 -1.99 8.85 -17.60
N TYR A 184 -1.58 7.85 -16.81
CA TYR A 184 -0.23 7.30 -16.88
C TYR A 184 -0.15 5.78 -17.11
N CYS A 185 -1.25 5.04 -16.96
CA CYS A 185 -1.28 3.57 -17.00
C CYS A 185 -2.40 3.03 -17.90
N SER A 186 -2.82 3.78 -18.92
CA SER A 186 -3.95 3.43 -19.78
C SER A 186 -3.72 2.18 -20.63
N GLU A 187 -2.47 1.90 -21.01
CA GLU A 187 -2.09 0.70 -21.77
C GLU A 187 -2.19 -0.56 -20.92
N GLU A 188 -1.54 -0.57 -19.74
CA GLU A 188 -1.62 -1.68 -18.80
C GLU A 188 -3.06 -1.96 -18.35
N LEU A 189 -3.85 -0.90 -18.21
CA LEU A 189 -5.25 -0.98 -17.84
C LEU A 189 -6.13 -1.55 -18.96
N ALA A 190 -5.80 -1.29 -20.24
CA ALA A 190 -6.47 -1.92 -21.37
C ALA A 190 -6.14 -3.42 -21.48
N LEU A 191 -4.92 -3.82 -21.08
CA LEU A 191 -4.46 -5.20 -21.10
C LEU A 191 -4.96 -6.02 -19.91
N ALA A 192 -5.23 -5.39 -18.77
CA ALA A 192 -5.73 -6.05 -17.55
C ALA A 192 -7.11 -6.72 -17.70
N GLY A 193 -7.85 -6.42 -18.78
CA GLY A 193 -9.15 -7.04 -19.09
C GLY A 193 -9.08 -8.27 -20.01
N VAL A 194 -7.89 -8.68 -20.45
CA VAL A 194 -7.69 -9.85 -21.31
C VAL A 194 -7.41 -11.07 -20.43
N ASP A 195 -8.16 -12.16 -20.62
CA ASP A 195 -7.99 -13.39 -19.84
C ASP A 195 -6.59 -14.00 -20.05
N GLY A 196 -5.79 -14.05 -18.98
CA GLY A 196 -4.49 -14.73 -18.94
C GLY A 196 -3.65 -14.36 -17.70
N ASP A 197 -2.91 -15.32 -17.15
CA ASP A 197 -2.04 -15.15 -15.96
C ASP A 197 -0.97 -14.03 -16.11
N ASP A 198 -0.69 -13.61 -17.35
CA ASP A 198 0.26 -12.54 -17.67
C ASP A 198 -0.33 -11.12 -17.50
N ALA A 199 -1.65 -10.99 -17.35
CA ALA A 199 -2.33 -9.71 -17.13
C ALA A 199 -2.32 -9.26 -15.66
N ASP A 200 -2.09 -10.20 -14.73
CA ASP A 200 -2.09 -9.94 -13.30
C ASP A 200 -0.91 -9.03 -12.90
N GLY A 201 -1.23 -8.02 -12.09
CA GLY A 201 -0.29 -7.09 -11.49
C GLY A 201 0.24 -6.01 -12.44
N LEU A 202 -0.15 -5.99 -13.73
CA LEU A 202 0.33 -5.00 -14.70
C LEU A 202 0.02 -3.56 -14.26
N VAL A 203 -1.21 -3.31 -13.81
CA VAL A 203 -1.66 -2.01 -13.35
C VAL A 203 -0.90 -1.58 -12.09
N GLY A 204 -0.74 -2.49 -11.13
CA GLY A 204 0.04 -2.23 -9.90
C GLY A 204 1.51 -1.91 -10.21
N GLU A 205 2.14 -2.68 -11.10
CA GLU A 205 3.51 -2.41 -11.54
C GLU A 205 3.65 -1.09 -12.29
N CYS A 206 2.65 -0.69 -13.10
CA CYS A 206 2.65 0.63 -13.72
C CYS A 206 2.60 1.74 -12.66
N LEU A 207 1.63 1.70 -11.74
CA LEU A 207 1.51 2.71 -10.69
C LEU A 207 2.81 2.84 -9.88
N ARG A 208 3.44 1.71 -9.51
CA ARG A 208 4.77 1.70 -8.87
C ARG A 208 5.81 2.48 -9.66
N ARG A 209 5.93 2.22 -10.98
CA ARG A 209 6.87 2.95 -11.85
C ARG A 209 6.56 4.45 -11.87
N GLN A 210 5.30 4.84 -11.99
CA GLN A 210 4.93 6.26 -12.09
C GLN A 210 5.14 7.01 -10.77
N VAL A 211 4.93 6.35 -9.62
CA VAL A 211 5.28 6.89 -8.30
C VAL A 211 6.79 7.05 -8.15
N ALA A 212 7.59 6.04 -8.52
CA ALA A 212 9.05 6.12 -8.48
C ALA A 212 9.59 7.25 -9.38
N LEU A 213 8.97 7.47 -10.54
CA LEU A 213 9.26 8.58 -11.45
C LEU A 213 8.71 9.93 -10.99
N LYS A 214 7.99 9.98 -9.86
CA LYS A 214 7.33 11.18 -9.30
C LYS A 214 6.37 11.87 -10.28
N ARG A 215 5.69 11.10 -11.13
CA ARG A 215 4.69 11.60 -12.08
C ARG A 215 3.29 11.68 -11.46
N ILE A 216 3.02 10.80 -10.49
CA ILE A 216 1.78 10.83 -9.71
C ILE A 216 1.99 11.80 -8.54
N HIS A 217 1.12 12.81 -8.46
CA HIS A 217 1.16 13.85 -7.43
C HIS A 217 0.02 13.74 -6.41
N ASN A 218 -0.99 12.91 -6.69
CA ASN A 218 -2.06 12.62 -5.74
C ASN A 218 -1.48 11.88 -4.52
N ALA A 219 -1.41 12.59 -3.39
CA ALA A 219 -0.80 12.08 -2.16
C ALA A 219 -1.50 10.80 -1.66
N SER A 220 -2.82 10.71 -1.80
CA SER A 220 -3.62 9.57 -1.36
C SER A 220 -3.33 8.32 -2.21
N CYS A 221 -3.24 8.47 -3.53
CA CYS A 221 -2.80 7.39 -4.42
C CYS A 221 -1.34 6.96 -4.14
N VAL A 222 -0.44 7.93 -3.99
CA VAL A 222 0.98 7.66 -3.67
C VAL A 222 1.09 6.87 -2.37
N ASN A 223 0.39 7.29 -1.32
CA ASN A 223 0.43 6.62 -0.02
C ASN A 223 -0.08 5.18 -0.10
N GLU A 224 -1.13 4.90 -0.87
CA GLU A 224 -1.65 3.54 -1.04
C GLU A 224 -0.63 2.63 -1.71
N ILE A 225 0.00 3.11 -2.79
CA ILE A 225 1.09 2.37 -3.45
C ILE A 225 2.27 2.16 -2.49
N LEU A 226 2.65 3.17 -1.71
CA LEU A 226 3.73 3.03 -0.74
C LEU A 226 3.39 2.02 0.37
N ASN A 227 2.15 2.00 0.87
CA ASN A 227 1.70 1.02 1.86
C ASN A 227 1.79 -0.41 1.31
N LEU A 228 1.32 -0.64 0.09
CA LEU A 228 1.42 -1.94 -0.57
C LEU A 228 2.88 -2.37 -0.74
N ASN A 229 3.78 -1.44 -1.09
CA ASN A 229 5.20 -1.73 -1.21
C ASN A 229 5.90 -1.97 0.14
N LEU A 230 5.51 -1.28 1.21
CA LEU A 230 6.00 -1.57 2.56
C LEU A 230 5.59 -2.99 3.01
N ALA A 231 4.41 -3.46 2.62
CA ALA A 231 4.01 -4.84 2.83
C ALA A 231 4.91 -5.81 2.07
N SER A 232 5.25 -5.54 0.80
CA SER A 232 6.24 -6.32 0.05
C SER A 232 7.62 -6.33 0.71
N HIS A 233 8.05 -5.23 1.33
CA HIS A 233 9.30 -5.17 2.10
C HIS A 233 9.25 -6.07 3.34
N ALA A 234 8.11 -6.09 4.01
CA ALA A 234 7.89 -6.92 5.17
C ALA A 234 7.87 -8.40 4.80
N ASP A 235 7.33 -8.78 3.65
CA ASP A 235 7.32 -10.17 3.19
C ASP A 235 7.24 -10.26 1.67
N ILE A 236 8.23 -10.86 1.03
CA ILE A 236 8.21 -11.03 -0.43
C ILE A 236 7.00 -11.82 -0.91
N ASP A 237 6.51 -12.74 -0.09
CA ASP A 237 5.44 -13.63 -0.52
C ASP A 237 4.06 -12.92 -0.60
N VAL A 238 3.93 -11.68 -0.08
CA VAL A 238 2.73 -10.86 -0.33
C VAL A 238 2.78 -10.12 -1.66
N ASP A 239 3.91 -10.19 -2.38
CA ASP A 239 4.12 -9.57 -3.68
C ASP A 239 4.41 -10.67 -4.71
N PRO A 240 3.37 -11.30 -5.28
CA PRO A 240 3.54 -12.44 -6.19
C PRO A 240 4.34 -12.08 -7.45
N ILE A 241 4.28 -10.82 -7.89
CA ILE A 241 5.05 -10.32 -9.03
C ILE A 241 6.55 -10.35 -8.71
N LEU A 242 6.94 -9.79 -7.56
CA LEU A 242 8.32 -9.83 -7.10
C LEU A 242 8.80 -11.25 -6.80
N ALA A 243 7.98 -12.06 -6.13
CA ALA A 243 8.29 -13.44 -5.79
C ALA A 243 8.55 -14.27 -7.06
N ARG A 244 7.74 -14.09 -8.10
CA ARG A 244 7.93 -14.71 -9.42
C ARG A 244 9.19 -14.20 -10.11
N ASP A 245 9.41 -12.89 -10.11
CA ASP A 245 10.57 -12.28 -10.77
C ASP A 245 11.90 -12.68 -10.12
N CYS A 246 11.87 -13.01 -8.83
CA CYS A 246 13.01 -13.47 -8.03
C CYS A 246 13.00 -14.98 -7.75
N ALA A 247 12.13 -15.77 -8.38
CA ALA A 247 11.93 -17.17 -8.04
C ALA A 247 13.22 -18.00 -8.14
N GLU A 248 14.03 -17.75 -9.18
CA GLU A 248 15.28 -18.49 -9.38
C GLU A 248 16.36 -18.06 -8.40
N THR A 249 16.52 -16.75 -8.19
CA THR A 249 17.40 -16.20 -7.14
C THR A 249 17.05 -16.76 -5.76
N ILE A 250 15.76 -16.89 -5.42
CA ILE A 250 15.31 -17.47 -4.15
C ILE A 250 15.77 -18.94 -4.04
N LYS A 251 15.65 -19.72 -5.12
CA LYS A 251 16.08 -21.13 -5.12
C LYS A 251 17.58 -21.29 -4.97
N ILE A 252 18.38 -20.38 -5.54
CA ILE A 252 19.84 -20.49 -5.52
C ILE A 252 20.44 -19.87 -4.24
N ALA A 253 20.08 -18.63 -3.93
CA ALA A 253 20.69 -17.85 -2.85
C ALA A 253 19.96 -18.00 -1.51
N CYS A 254 18.67 -18.37 -1.52
CA CYS A 254 17.81 -18.36 -0.33
C CYS A 254 17.06 -19.69 -0.10
N ALA A 255 17.56 -20.81 -0.63
CA ALA A 255 16.89 -22.12 -0.60
C ALA A 255 16.48 -22.57 0.81
N GLU A 256 17.40 -22.42 1.76
CA GLU A 256 17.25 -22.83 3.16
C GLU A 256 16.44 -21.81 4.00
N VAL A 257 15.99 -20.72 3.38
CA VAL A 257 15.28 -19.65 4.07
C VAL A 257 13.78 -19.94 4.04
N ALA A 258 13.24 -20.29 5.22
CA ALA A 258 11.82 -20.53 5.40
C ALA A 258 10.96 -19.29 5.01
N PRO A 259 9.82 -19.47 4.32
CA PRO A 259 8.93 -18.38 3.90
C PRO A 259 8.31 -17.66 5.10
N GLY A 260 7.83 -16.44 4.90
CA GLY A 260 7.21 -15.65 5.96
C GLY A 260 8.18 -14.80 6.79
N ASN A 261 7.62 -13.82 7.51
CA ASN A 261 8.34 -12.91 8.42
C ASN A 261 9.53 -12.20 7.77
N GLY A 262 9.46 -11.92 6.47
CA GLY A 262 10.48 -11.15 5.76
C GLY A 262 11.84 -11.82 5.62
N ARG A 263 11.98 -13.08 6.02
CA ARG A 263 13.28 -13.78 6.00
C ARG A 263 13.85 -13.88 4.59
N ARG A 264 13.01 -14.26 3.62
CA ARG A 264 13.39 -14.35 2.21
C ARG A 264 13.70 -12.98 1.61
N MET A 265 12.94 -11.94 1.98
CA MET A 265 13.23 -10.57 1.58
C MET A 265 14.61 -10.12 2.08
N LYS A 266 14.90 -10.33 3.37
CA LYS A 266 16.20 -10.02 3.97
C LYS A 266 17.34 -10.76 3.28
N CYS A 267 17.15 -12.03 2.96
CA CYS A 267 18.13 -12.83 2.22
C CYS A 267 18.38 -12.26 0.81
N LEU A 268 17.32 -11.93 0.07
CA LEU A 268 17.43 -11.37 -1.28
C LEU A 268 18.18 -10.03 -1.31
N LEU A 269 17.87 -9.13 -0.37
CA LEU A 269 18.59 -7.85 -0.25
C LEU A 269 20.09 -8.09 0.00
N ALA A 270 20.43 -9.01 0.91
CA ALA A 270 21.83 -9.37 1.16
C ALA A 270 22.50 -10.05 -0.05
N ALA A 271 21.76 -10.85 -0.83
CA ALA A 271 22.26 -11.49 -2.04
C ALA A 271 22.57 -10.47 -3.14
N VAL A 272 21.77 -9.41 -3.27
CA VAL A 272 21.99 -8.32 -4.23
C VAL A 272 23.24 -7.51 -3.92
N ASP A 273 23.52 -7.29 -2.64
CA ASP A 273 24.68 -6.52 -2.17
C ASP A 273 25.97 -7.35 -2.07
N SER A 274 25.86 -8.68 -2.13
CA SER A 274 27.00 -9.59 -2.01
C SER A 274 27.73 -9.75 -3.36
N PRO A 275 29.06 -9.50 -3.43
CA PRO A 275 29.82 -9.68 -4.67
C PRO A 275 29.78 -11.10 -5.25
N SER A 276 29.62 -12.12 -4.39
CA SER A 276 29.60 -13.52 -4.82
C SER A 276 28.21 -14.01 -5.24
N LEU A 277 27.15 -13.42 -4.68
CA LEU A 277 25.77 -13.84 -4.97
C LEU A 277 25.08 -12.93 -5.99
N SER A 278 25.60 -11.72 -6.21
CA SER A 278 25.00 -10.76 -7.14
C SER A 278 24.91 -11.27 -8.58
N GLU A 279 25.81 -12.16 -8.99
CA GLU A 279 25.79 -12.80 -10.32
C GLU A 279 24.60 -13.76 -10.47
N HIS A 280 24.14 -14.37 -9.38
CA HIS A 280 22.99 -15.28 -9.34
C HIS A 280 21.65 -14.54 -9.20
N VAL A 281 21.67 -13.20 -9.13
CA VAL A 281 20.45 -12.39 -9.13
C VAL A 281 20.09 -12.04 -10.57
N ASP A 282 19.01 -12.64 -11.06
CA ASP A 282 18.53 -12.43 -12.42
C ASP A 282 18.26 -10.96 -12.72
N ALA A 283 18.48 -10.54 -13.97
CA ALA A 283 18.21 -9.17 -14.39
C ALA A 283 16.74 -8.75 -14.19
N LYS A 284 15.79 -9.71 -14.22
CA LYS A 284 14.38 -9.45 -13.91
C LYS A 284 14.18 -9.19 -12.41
N CYS A 285 14.67 -10.08 -11.55
CA CYS A 285 14.65 -9.91 -10.10
C CYS A 285 15.28 -8.58 -9.68
N ARG A 286 16.47 -8.28 -10.20
CA ARG A 286 17.20 -7.04 -9.91
C ARG A 286 16.37 -5.81 -10.24
N ARG A 287 15.80 -5.71 -11.45
CA ARG A 287 14.95 -4.58 -11.84
C ARG A 287 13.70 -4.45 -10.96
N SER A 288 13.03 -5.57 -10.71
CA SER A 288 11.80 -5.62 -9.90
C SER A 288 12.05 -5.19 -8.45
N LEU A 289 13.18 -5.63 -7.86
CA LEU A 289 13.60 -5.28 -6.52
C LEU A 289 14.07 -3.83 -6.41
N THR A 290 14.85 -3.33 -7.39
CA THR A 290 15.30 -1.93 -7.41
C THR A 290 14.11 -0.96 -7.45
N LEU A 291 13.09 -1.24 -8.25
CA LEU A 291 11.86 -0.43 -8.27
C LEU A 291 11.23 -0.32 -6.88
N ARG A 292 11.20 -1.42 -6.12
CA ARG A 292 10.62 -1.44 -4.77
C ARG A 292 11.53 -0.75 -3.75
N GLN A 293 12.85 -0.90 -3.86
CA GLN A 293 13.81 -0.16 -3.05
C GLN A 293 13.64 1.36 -3.20
N ASP A 294 13.41 1.85 -4.42
CA ASP A 294 13.13 3.27 -4.68
C ASP A 294 11.87 3.74 -3.94
N LEU A 295 10.80 2.93 -3.95
CA LEU A 295 9.56 3.23 -3.25
C LEU A 295 9.72 3.19 -1.72
N TRP A 296 10.48 2.23 -1.18
CA TRP A 296 10.78 2.19 0.26
C TRP A 296 11.62 3.40 0.69
N ALA A 297 12.55 3.85 -0.15
CA ALA A 297 13.33 5.06 0.12
C ALA A 297 12.46 6.33 0.13
N ILE A 298 11.41 6.38 -0.70
CA ILE A 298 10.41 7.46 -0.66
C ILE A 298 9.65 7.40 0.68
N SER A 299 9.18 6.23 1.09
CA SER A 299 8.46 6.04 2.35
C SER A 299 9.33 6.38 3.58
N ALA A 300 10.60 5.98 3.59
CA ALA A 300 11.53 6.28 4.66
C ALA A 300 11.77 7.79 4.83
N LYS A 301 11.82 8.55 3.73
CA LYS A 301 11.94 10.03 3.79
C LYS A 301 10.69 10.67 4.41
N GLN A 302 9.53 10.07 4.20
CA GLN A 302 8.26 10.53 4.78
C GLN A 302 8.15 10.18 6.27
N SER A 303 8.61 9.01 6.70
CA SER A 303 8.68 8.67 8.13
C SER A 303 9.70 9.54 8.86
N THR A 304 10.86 9.81 8.24
CA THR A 304 11.78 10.86 8.69
C THR A 304 11.27 12.28 8.42
N ALA A 305 9.99 12.46 8.06
CA ALA A 305 9.24 13.72 8.12
C ALA A 305 7.99 13.69 9.06
N ALA A 306 7.69 12.56 9.73
CA ALA A 306 6.98 12.45 11.02
C ALA A 306 7.81 12.25 12.35
N ASP A 307 8.85 11.40 12.43
CA ASP A 307 9.68 11.06 13.61
C ASP A 307 10.25 12.22 14.49
N TRP A 308 10.76 13.37 13.99
CA TRP A 308 11.24 14.46 14.90
C TRP A 308 10.08 15.20 15.55
N ARG A 309 8.88 15.19 14.95
CA ARG A 309 7.68 15.71 15.62
C ARG A 309 7.28 14.79 16.78
N GLN A 310 7.36 13.48 16.57
CA GLN A 310 7.11 12.48 17.63
C GLN A 310 8.18 12.55 18.73
N LEU A 311 9.47 12.62 18.36
CA LEU A 311 10.56 12.81 19.30
C LEU A 311 10.39 14.12 20.09
N ALA A 312 9.98 15.21 19.44
CA ALA A 312 9.71 16.48 20.11
C ALA A 312 8.52 16.39 21.08
N ALA A 313 7.44 15.70 20.70
CA ALA A 313 6.27 15.49 21.55
C ALA A 313 6.62 14.63 22.77
N GLU A 314 7.36 13.53 22.59
CA GLU A 314 7.84 12.65 23.67
C GLU A 314 8.82 13.38 24.61
N LEU A 315 9.75 14.15 24.06
CA LEU A 315 10.68 14.97 24.83
C LEU A 315 9.97 16.04 25.66
N ASN A 316 8.92 16.64 25.12
CA ASN A 316 8.15 17.68 25.80
C ASN A 316 7.17 17.11 26.85
N ALA A 317 6.65 15.89 26.63
CA ALA A 317 5.84 15.14 27.56
C ALA A 317 6.65 14.49 28.70
N SER A 318 7.97 14.35 28.53
CA SER A 318 8.85 13.76 29.54
C SER A 318 8.92 14.62 30.82
N THR A 319 8.83 13.95 31.98
CA THR A 319 9.01 14.58 33.30
C THR A 319 10.39 15.24 33.46
N SER A 320 11.40 14.77 32.72
CA SER A 320 12.77 15.30 32.74
C SER A 320 13.08 16.28 31.60
N ARG A 321 12.07 16.80 30.89
CA ARG A 321 12.21 17.71 29.73
C ARG A 321 13.22 18.84 29.93
N ASN A 322 13.21 19.50 31.09
CA ASN A 322 14.11 20.62 31.40
C ASN A 322 15.58 20.19 31.44
N LEU A 323 15.85 18.98 31.94
CA LEU A 323 17.21 18.42 31.96
C LEU A 323 17.67 18.06 30.54
N ILE A 324 16.78 17.45 29.75
CA ILE A 324 17.11 17.05 28.38
C ILE A 324 17.41 18.28 27.52
N PHE A 325 16.56 19.32 27.58
CA PHE A 325 16.83 20.58 26.88
C PHE A 325 18.09 21.27 27.41
N GLY A 326 18.31 21.28 28.73
CA GLY A 326 19.52 21.86 29.33
C GLY A 326 20.81 21.23 28.81
N VAL A 327 20.86 19.89 28.71
CA VAL A 327 22.02 19.16 28.16
C VAL A 327 22.19 19.44 26.66
N ALA A 328 21.10 19.47 25.90
CA ALA A 328 21.13 19.76 24.46
C ALA A 328 21.66 21.18 24.18
N PHE A 329 21.18 22.19 24.91
CA PHE A 329 21.66 23.57 24.77
C PHE A 329 23.12 23.71 25.20
N ALA A 330 23.56 23.00 26.24
CA ALA A 330 24.96 23.01 26.66
C ALA A 330 25.88 22.42 25.58
N LEU A 331 25.49 21.30 24.94
CA LEU A 331 26.24 20.70 23.83
C LEU A 331 26.35 21.64 22.62
N VAL A 332 25.25 22.25 22.21
CA VAL A 332 25.25 23.23 21.09
C VAL A 332 26.09 24.46 21.45
N GLY A 333 26.00 24.95 22.69
CA GLY A 333 26.82 26.04 23.20
C GLY A 333 28.31 25.71 23.18
N LEU A 334 28.70 24.50 23.60
CA LEU A 334 30.08 24.03 23.55
C LEU A 334 30.61 23.96 22.11
N ILE A 335 29.82 23.42 21.18
CA ILE A 335 30.17 23.38 19.75
C ILE A 335 30.37 24.80 19.20
N PHE A 336 29.49 25.74 19.55
CA PHE A 336 29.58 27.13 19.11
C PHE A 336 30.80 27.84 19.68
N ILE A 337 31.08 27.68 20.98
CA ILE A 337 32.27 28.23 21.64
C ILE A 337 33.54 27.65 21.00
N PHE A 338 33.57 26.33 20.77
CA PHE A 338 34.70 25.68 20.10
C PHE A 338 34.87 26.20 18.67
N GLY A 339 33.78 26.35 17.91
CA GLY A 339 33.79 26.95 16.57
C GLY A 339 34.31 28.39 16.55
N LEU A 340 33.92 29.22 17.53
CA LEU A 340 34.43 30.59 17.67
C LEU A 340 35.90 30.65 18.06
N LEU A 341 36.35 29.76 18.95
CA LEU A 341 37.76 29.67 19.36
C LEU A 341 38.63 29.18 18.20
N CYS A 342 38.23 28.09 17.53
CA CYS A 342 38.95 27.57 16.36
C CYS A 342 38.92 28.53 15.17
N GLY A 343 37.82 29.24 14.95
CA GLY A 343 37.69 30.26 13.89
C GLY A 343 38.54 31.52 14.14
N ARG A 344 38.83 31.87 15.41
CA ARG A 344 39.77 32.96 15.75
C ARG A 344 41.24 32.54 15.62
N VAL A 345 41.54 31.26 15.81
CA VAL A 345 42.91 30.72 15.66
C VAL A 345 43.32 30.66 14.19
N THR A 346 42.41 30.34 13.26
CA THR A 346 42.69 30.28 11.82
C THR A 346 42.73 31.65 11.12
N ARG A 347 42.28 32.74 11.76
CA ARG A 347 42.29 34.10 11.20
C ARG A 347 43.56 34.91 11.47
N ARG A 348 44.54 34.38 12.20
CA ARG A 348 45.86 35.02 12.35
C ARG A 348 46.77 34.64 11.18
N VAL A 349 46.56 35.27 10.03
CA VAL A 349 47.55 35.29 8.95
C VAL A 349 48.68 36.24 9.37
N PRO A 350 49.96 35.80 9.39
CA PRO A 350 51.08 36.68 9.69
C PRO A 350 51.20 37.78 8.60
N VAL A 351 51.42 39.03 9.03
CA VAL A 351 51.48 40.25 8.19
C VAL A 351 52.63 40.23 7.17
N ASN A 352 53.49 39.20 7.16
CA ASN A 352 54.70 39.14 6.32
C ASN A 352 54.50 38.57 4.89
N MET A 353 53.27 38.52 4.36
CA MET A 353 53.02 38.12 2.96
C MET A 353 52.41 39.24 2.10
N LYS A 354 52.66 40.52 2.46
CA LYS A 354 52.21 41.68 1.65
C LYS A 354 53.30 42.39 0.84
N GLU A 355 54.54 41.90 0.83
CA GLU A 355 55.56 42.34 -0.12
C GLU A 355 56.27 41.14 -0.76
N LYS A 356 55.74 40.70 -1.90
CA LYS A 356 56.51 40.37 -3.11
C LYS A 356 55.59 40.23 -4.32
#